data_AF-A0A9P1DKY5-F1
#
_entry.id   AF-A0A9P1DKY5-F1
#
_cell.length_a   1.000
_cell.length_b   1.000
_cell.length_c   1.000
_cell.angle_alpha   90.00
_cell.angle_beta   90.00
_cell.angle_gamma   90.00
#
_symmetry.space_group_name_H-M   'P 1'
#
loop_
_entity.id
_entity.type
_entity.pdbx_description
1 polymer ?
#
loop_
_entity_poly.entity_id
_entity_poly.type
_entity_poly.pdbx_seq_one_letter_code
_entity_poly.pdbx_strand_id
1 'polypeptide(L)'
;DLDRRLGSVLAAAFNDQDTLHGRAKLLDAFEGLLERPVIQAELVSRQKVLIAQYRQDVDEIHANFSSNQEKVDTCETGRADYNAPIFSNLPPVAGALSWARSLRTRLQEPMPKILAYNELMKEVPESFRARALGVSAGFPC
;
A
#
# COMPACT_ATOMS: atom_id res chain seq x y z
N ASP A 1 -24.89 3.15 16.66
CA ASP A 1 -24.59 4.51 16.17
C ASP A 1 -23.10 4.80 16.13
N LEU A 2 -22.38 4.59 17.26
CA LEU A 2 -20.95 4.87 17.38
C LEU A 2 -20.07 4.19 16.29
N ASP A 3 -20.23 2.88 16.07
CA ASP A 3 -19.42 2.16 15.06
C ASP A 3 -19.64 2.69 13.64
N ARG A 4 -20.84 3.20 13.34
CA ARG A 4 -21.13 3.83 12.05
C ARG A 4 -20.40 5.16 11.88
N ARG A 5 -20.32 5.95 12.95
CA ARG A 5 -19.54 7.21 12.96
C ARG A 5 -18.05 6.92 12.84
N LEU A 6 -17.55 5.93 13.57
CA LEU A 6 -16.15 5.50 13.48
C LEU A 6 -15.80 4.99 12.08
N GLY A 7 -16.64 4.15 11.48
CA GLY A 7 -16.46 3.69 10.11
C GLY A 7 -16.43 4.85 9.10
N SER A 8 -17.29 5.86 9.27
CA SER A 8 -17.28 7.06 8.43
C SER A 8 -16.00 7.89 8.58
N VAL A 9 -15.51 8.07 9.82
CA VAL A 9 -14.26 8.81 10.09
C VAL A 9 -13.07 8.06 9.49
N LEU A 10 -13.02 6.74 9.67
CA LEU A 10 -11.97 5.89 9.10
C LEU A 10 -11.99 5.95 7.57
N ALA A 11 -13.17 5.88 6.95
CA ALA A 11 -13.31 5.98 5.50
C ALA A 11 -12.86 7.35 4.97
N ALA A 12 -13.19 8.44 5.67
CA ALA A 12 -12.73 9.78 5.30
C ALA A 12 -11.21 9.90 5.43
N ALA A 13 -10.64 9.47 6.56
CA ALA A 13 -9.20 9.48 6.80
C ALA A 13 -8.45 8.62 5.77
N PHE A 14 -8.99 7.46 5.38
CA PHE A 14 -8.37 6.58 4.38
C PHE A 14 -8.27 7.26 3.00
N ASN A 15 -9.31 7.99 2.62
CA ASN A 15 -9.35 8.73 1.36
C ASN A 15 -8.43 9.96 1.36
N ASP A 16 -8.20 10.56 2.53
CA ASP A 16 -7.32 11.72 2.71
C ASP A 16 -5.83 11.36 2.67
N GLN A 17 -5.48 10.09 2.92
CA GLN A 17 -4.10 9.64 2.80
C GLN A 17 -3.71 9.44 1.33
N ASP A 18 -2.66 10.11 0.87
CA ASP A 18 -2.14 9.95 -0.50
C ASP A 18 -1.17 8.77 -0.66
N THR A 19 -0.51 8.36 0.44
CA THR A 19 0.54 7.32 0.39
C THR A 19 0.05 5.98 0.92
N LEU A 20 0.56 4.90 0.33
CA LEU A 20 0.29 3.54 0.80
C LEU A 20 0.73 3.35 2.26
N HIS A 21 1.87 3.94 2.63
CA HIS A 21 2.36 3.93 4.00
C HIS A 21 1.40 4.63 4.97
N GLY A 22 0.88 5.80 4.61
CA GLY A 22 -0.11 6.53 5.42
C GLY A 22 -1.40 5.74 5.61
N ARG A 23 -1.92 5.14 4.52
CA ARG A 23 -3.10 4.26 4.57
C ARG A 23 -2.86 3.05 5.46
N ALA A 24 -1.72 2.39 5.34
CA ALA A 24 -1.38 1.24 6.17
C ALA A 24 -1.24 1.61 7.66
N LYS A 25 -0.57 2.74 7.96
CA LYS A 25 -0.43 3.24 9.34
C LYS A 25 -1.78 3.62 9.96
N LEU A 26 -2.71 4.13 9.17
CA LEU A 26 -4.08 4.40 9.61
C LEU A 26 -4.79 3.10 9.98
N LEU A 27 -4.65 2.04 9.18
CA LEU A 27 -5.23 0.73 9.49
C LEU A 27 -4.64 0.16 10.79
N ASP A 28 -3.32 0.26 10.97
CA ASP A 28 -2.64 -0.14 12.22
C ASP A 28 -3.18 0.65 13.43
N ALA A 29 -3.45 1.95 13.28
CA ALA A 29 -3.98 2.77 14.38
C ALA A 29 -5.39 2.38 14.82
N PHE A 30 -6.15 1.68 13.96
CA PHE A 30 -7.50 1.19 14.24
C PHE A 30 -7.52 -0.33 14.49
N GLU A 31 -6.36 -0.95 14.74
CA GLU A 31 -6.25 -2.37 15.09
C GLU A 31 -7.24 -2.76 16.21
N GLY A 32 -7.85 -3.95 16.10
CA GLY A 32 -8.91 -4.43 17.00
C GLY A 32 -10.29 -3.80 16.76
N LEU A 33 -10.39 -2.59 16.18
CA LEU A 33 -11.68 -2.04 15.73
C LEU A 33 -12.06 -2.56 14.33
N LEU A 34 -11.08 -2.93 13.52
CA LEU A 34 -11.27 -3.45 12.17
C LEU A 34 -11.95 -4.83 12.13
N GLU A 35 -12.06 -5.54 13.25
CA GLU A 35 -12.79 -6.82 13.37
C GLU A 35 -14.32 -6.62 13.44
N ARG A 36 -14.79 -5.39 13.66
CA ARG A 36 -16.21 -5.10 13.82
C ARG A 36 -16.92 -5.11 12.46
N PRO A 37 -18.02 -5.87 12.27
CA PRO A 37 -18.64 -6.10 10.95
C PRO A 37 -19.18 -4.82 10.30
N VAL A 38 -19.62 -3.84 11.09
CA VAL A 38 -20.10 -2.54 10.59
C VAL A 38 -18.95 -1.74 9.96
N ILE A 39 -17.75 -1.79 10.56
CA ILE A 39 -16.57 -1.07 10.07
C ILE A 39 -15.99 -1.80 8.85
N GLN A 40 -15.94 -3.13 8.90
CA GLN A 40 -15.48 -3.94 7.77
C GLN A 40 -16.30 -3.68 6.50
N ALA A 41 -17.62 -3.55 6.61
CA ALA A 41 -18.48 -3.25 5.46
C ALA A 41 -18.04 -1.97 4.71
N GLU A 42 -17.66 -0.91 5.42
CA GLU A 42 -17.15 0.32 4.79
C GLU A 42 -15.80 0.08 4.09
N LEU A 43 -14.95 -0.73 4.69
CA LEU A 43 -13.58 -1.01 4.28
C LEU A 43 -13.46 -1.94 3.06
N VAL A 44 -14.42 -2.85 2.84
CA VAL A 44 -14.44 -3.78 1.69
C VAL A 44 -14.26 -3.03 0.36
N SER A 45 -14.98 -1.92 0.19
CA SER A 45 -14.91 -1.14 -1.06
C SER A 45 -13.56 -0.44 -1.26
N ARG A 46 -12.82 -0.16 -0.18
CA ARG A 46 -11.50 0.50 -0.22
C ARG A 46 -10.35 -0.48 -0.43
N GLN A 47 -10.57 -1.78 -0.22
CA GLN A 47 -9.58 -2.81 -0.48
C GLN A 47 -9.04 -2.77 -1.92
N LYS A 48 -9.93 -2.54 -2.90
CA LYS A 48 -9.55 -2.40 -4.30
C LYS A 48 -8.63 -1.21 -4.54
N VAL A 49 -8.87 -0.10 -3.85
CA VAL A 49 -8.04 1.12 -3.93
C VAL A 49 -6.63 0.84 -3.40
N LEU A 50 -6.53 0.14 -2.26
CA LEU A 50 -5.24 -0.22 -1.66
C LEU A 50 -4.40 -1.10 -2.59
N ILE A 51 -5.02 -2.11 -3.20
CA ILE A 51 -4.35 -3.03 -4.14
C ILE A 51 -3.94 -2.28 -5.41
N ALA A 52 -4.81 -1.42 -5.95
CA ALA A 52 -4.52 -0.63 -7.13
C ALA A 52 -3.33 0.32 -6.89
N GLN A 53 -3.29 0.97 -5.73
CA GLN A 53 -2.16 1.82 -5.36
C GLN A 53 -0.86 1.01 -5.21
N TYR A 54 -0.90 -0.14 -4.54
CA TYR A 54 0.31 -0.97 -4.42
C TYR A 54 0.84 -1.41 -5.79
N ARG A 55 -0.05 -1.74 -6.74
CA ARG A 55 0.35 -2.02 -8.12
C ARG A 55 1.05 -0.80 -8.76
N GLN A 56 0.47 0.40 -8.61
CA GLN A 56 1.09 1.61 -9.13
C GLN A 56 2.49 1.83 -8.53
N ASP A 57 2.65 1.66 -7.22
CA ASP A 57 3.94 1.78 -6.54
C ASP A 57 4.97 0.77 -7.09
N VAL A 58 4.54 -0.46 -7.41
CA VAL A 58 5.40 -1.49 -8.04
C VAL A 58 5.85 -1.04 -9.42
N ASP A 59 4.94 -0.54 -10.25
CA ASP A 59 5.23 -0.06 -11.60
C ASP A 59 6.19 1.14 -11.56
N GLU A 60 6.00 2.07 -10.62
CA GLU A 60 6.89 3.21 -10.38
C GLU A 60 8.29 2.76 -9.92
N ILE A 61 8.38 1.80 -9.01
CA ILE A 61 9.67 1.26 -8.54
C ILE A 61 10.41 0.56 -9.68
N HIS A 62 9.70 -0.21 -10.51
CA HIS A 62 10.27 -0.87 -11.68
C HIS A 62 10.80 0.14 -12.71
N ALA A 63 10.05 1.22 -12.98
CA ALA A 63 10.48 2.30 -13.84
C ALA A 63 11.72 3.03 -13.27
N ASN A 64 11.74 3.28 -11.95
CA ASN A 64 12.88 3.88 -11.26
C ASN A 64 14.14 3.01 -11.35
N PHE A 65 14.00 1.69 -11.21
CA PHE A 65 15.12 0.77 -11.35
C PHE A 65 15.64 0.77 -12.79
N SER A 66 14.76 0.53 -13.76
CA SER A 66 15.13 0.41 -15.18
C SER A 66 15.78 1.68 -15.73
N SER A 67 15.29 2.86 -15.33
CA SER A 67 15.81 4.16 -15.81
C SER A 67 17.15 4.56 -15.21
N ASN A 68 17.53 3.99 -14.06
CA ASN A 68 18.75 4.39 -13.34
C ASN A 68 19.80 3.28 -13.23
N GLN A 69 19.47 2.04 -13.64
CA GLN A 69 20.38 0.91 -13.57
C GLN A 69 21.71 1.21 -14.29
N GLU A 70 21.67 1.70 -15.52
CA GLU A 70 22.88 2.04 -16.30
C GLU A 70 23.75 3.10 -15.59
N LYS A 71 23.12 4.10 -14.98
CA LYS A 71 23.82 5.17 -14.24
C LYS A 71 24.51 4.61 -12.99
N VAL A 72 23.87 3.67 -12.32
CA VAL A 72 24.42 3.04 -11.11
C VAL A 72 25.57 2.09 -11.46
N ASP A 73 25.43 1.31 -12.54
CA ASP A 73 26.45 0.35 -12.99
C ASP A 73 27.74 1.06 -13.46
N THR A 74 27.60 2.21 -14.12
CA THR A 74 28.75 2.99 -14.64
C THR A 74 29.57 3.70 -13.55
N CYS A 75 29.05 3.80 -12.32
CA CYS A 75 29.73 4.45 -11.19
C CYS A 75 31.03 3.76 -10.75
N GLU A 76 31.23 2.48 -11.09
CA GLU A 76 32.47 1.74 -10.77
C GLU A 76 33.68 2.24 -11.60
N THR A 77 33.45 2.78 -12.80
CA THR A 77 34.52 3.14 -13.74
C THR A 77 35.11 4.55 -13.55
N GLY A 78 34.77 5.22 -12.45
CA GLY A 78 35.22 6.61 -12.18
C GLY A 78 34.48 7.69 -12.98
N ARG A 79 33.58 7.29 -13.89
CA ARG A 79 32.54 8.16 -14.47
C ARG A 79 31.26 8.08 -13.63
N ALA A 80 31.35 8.41 -12.35
CA ALA A 80 30.15 8.54 -11.54
C ALA A 80 29.27 9.64 -12.17
N ASP A 81 28.16 9.24 -12.80
CA ASP A 81 27.12 10.19 -13.18
C ASP A 81 26.65 10.84 -11.88
N TYR A 82 26.86 12.15 -11.74
CA TYR A 82 26.46 12.91 -10.55
C TYR A 82 24.94 12.77 -10.28
N ASN A 83 24.18 12.36 -11.30
CA ASN A 83 22.74 12.14 -11.22
C ASN A 83 22.35 10.68 -10.94
N ALA A 84 23.31 9.80 -10.63
CA ALA A 84 23.00 8.44 -10.18
C ALA A 84 22.34 8.48 -8.77
N PRO A 85 21.27 7.70 -8.52
CA PRO A 85 20.55 7.70 -7.24
C PRO A 85 21.32 6.92 -6.15
N ILE A 86 22.56 7.29 -5.91
CA ILE A 86 23.45 6.67 -4.92
C ILE A 86 23.59 7.58 -3.71
N PHE A 87 23.54 7.02 -2.50
CA PHE A 87 23.73 7.79 -1.28
C PHE A 87 25.13 8.39 -1.19
N SER A 88 25.22 9.63 -0.73
CA SER A 88 26.50 10.31 -0.50
C SER A 88 27.37 9.55 0.48
N ASN A 89 28.70 9.66 0.32
CA ASN A 89 29.70 9.05 1.20
C ASN A 89 29.71 7.51 1.20
N LEU A 90 29.09 6.85 0.22
CA LEU A 90 29.23 5.41 0.02
C LEU A 90 30.16 5.08 -1.16
N PRO A 91 30.99 4.03 -1.06
CA PRO A 91 31.67 3.46 -2.22
C PRO A 91 30.66 3.02 -3.30
N PRO A 92 31.00 3.04 -4.60
CA PRO A 92 30.07 2.77 -5.70
C PRO A 92 29.26 1.49 -5.53
N VAL A 93 29.93 0.38 -5.21
CA VAL A 93 29.28 -0.94 -5.01
C VAL A 93 28.35 -0.94 -3.78
N ALA A 94 28.80 -0.37 -2.66
CA ALA A 94 27.98 -0.28 -1.44
C ALA A 94 26.77 0.64 -1.64
N GLY A 95 26.95 1.70 -2.42
CA GLY A 95 25.92 2.65 -2.81
C GLY A 95 24.85 2.01 -3.71
N ALA A 96 25.28 1.31 -4.76
CA ALA A 96 24.41 0.55 -5.65
C ALA A 96 23.58 -0.50 -4.87
N LEU A 97 24.24 -1.26 -3.98
CA LEU A 97 23.57 -2.24 -3.12
C LEU A 97 22.55 -1.59 -2.19
N SER A 98 22.90 -0.45 -1.58
CA SER A 98 22.00 0.29 -0.69
C SER A 98 20.78 0.84 -1.44
N TRP A 99 20.99 1.37 -2.65
CA TRP A 99 19.92 1.83 -3.53
C TRP A 99 18.97 0.68 -3.91
N ALA A 100 19.50 -0.44 -4.41
CA ALA A 100 18.70 -1.61 -4.76
C ALA A 100 17.92 -2.17 -3.55
N ARG A 101 18.57 -2.22 -2.37
CA ARG A 101 17.91 -2.61 -1.11
C ARG A 101 16.80 -1.65 -0.72
N SER A 102 16.96 -0.34 -0.93
CA SER A 102 15.92 0.64 -0.61
C SER A 102 14.66 0.44 -1.48
N LEU A 103 14.84 0.19 -2.78
CA LEU A 103 13.73 -0.11 -3.70
C LEU A 103 13.02 -1.41 -3.30
N ARG A 104 13.80 -2.45 -2.97
CA ARG A 104 13.25 -3.71 -2.46
C ARG A 104 12.47 -3.52 -1.17
N THR A 105 12.99 -2.72 -0.25
CA THR A 105 12.34 -2.46 1.05
C THR A 105 10.98 -1.80 0.86
N ARG A 106 10.88 -0.82 -0.06
CA ARG A 106 9.61 -0.15 -0.42
C ARG A 106 8.55 -1.12 -0.94
N LEU A 107 8.94 -2.22 -1.59
CA LEU A 107 8.01 -3.27 -2.03
C LEU A 107 7.65 -4.23 -0.88
N GLN A 108 8.64 -4.61 -0.07
CA GLN A 108 8.48 -5.64 0.95
C GLN A 108 7.76 -5.15 2.21
N GLU A 109 7.94 -3.90 2.63
CA GLU A 109 7.31 -3.35 3.83
C GLU A 109 5.76 -3.32 3.80
N PRO A 110 5.10 -2.86 2.72
CA PRO A 110 3.64 -2.79 2.70
C PRO A 110 2.96 -4.15 2.49
N MET A 111 3.64 -5.12 1.87
CA MET A 111 3.04 -6.38 1.46
C MET A 111 2.43 -7.19 2.62
N PRO A 112 3.10 -7.40 3.77
CA PRO A 112 2.51 -8.09 4.92
C PRO A 112 1.25 -7.40 5.43
N LYS A 113 1.23 -6.07 5.46
CA LYS A 113 0.08 -5.28 5.95
C LYS A 113 -1.12 -5.42 5.01
N ILE A 114 -0.88 -5.37 3.70
CA ILE A 114 -1.93 -5.57 2.69
C ILE A 114 -2.51 -6.99 2.79
N LEU A 115 -1.65 -8.00 2.97
CA LEU A 115 -2.09 -9.38 3.13
C LEU A 115 -2.92 -9.57 4.40
N ALA A 116 -2.45 -9.06 5.55
CA ALA A 116 -3.18 -9.12 6.81
C ALA A 116 -4.57 -8.44 6.70
N TYR A 117 -4.62 -7.25 6.07
CA TYR A 117 -5.87 -6.55 5.81
C TYR A 117 -6.78 -7.36 4.87
N ASN A 118 -6.23 -8.02 3.86
CA ASN A 118 -7.01 -8.86 2.96
C ASN A 118 -7.63 -10.06 3.68
N GLU A 119 -6.86 -10.76 4.52
CA GLU A 119 -7.38 -11.85 5.35
C GLU A 119 -8.50 -11.36 6.27
N LEU A 120 -8.32 -10.21 6.93
CA LEU A 120 -9.35 -9.62 7.79
C LEU A 120 -10.66 -9.33 7.03
N MET A 121 -10.56 -8.89 5.77
CA MET A 121 -11.74 -8.63 4.95
C MET A 121 -12.40 -9.90 4.40
N LYS A 122 -11.76 -11.09 4.49
CA LYS A 122 -12.35 -12.35 4.01
C LYS A 122 -13.50 -12.86 4.88
N GLU A 123 -13.51 -12.50 6.15
CA GLU A 123 -14.47 -13.00 7.16
C GLU A 123 -15.80 -12.22 7.18
N VAL A 124 -15.93 -11.16 6.37
CA VAL A 124 -17.15 -10.34 6.31
C VAL A 124 -18.32 -11.16 5.75
N PRO A 125 -19.46 -11.28 6.48
CA PRO A 125 -20.63 -11.99 5.99
C PRO A 125 -21.16 -11.38 4.68
N GLU A 126 -21.64 -12.22 3.75
CA GLU A 126 -22.07 -11.78 2.41
C GLU A 126 -23.15 -10.69 2.44
N SER A 127 -24.02 -10.70 3.44
CA SER A 127 -25.06 -9.67 3.64
C SER A 127 -24.47 -8.25 3.81
N PHE A 128 -23.32 -8.14 4.47
CA PHE A 128 -22.62 -6.87 4.64
C PHE A 128 -21.80 -6.51 3.40
N ARG A 129 -21.23 -7.50 2.69
CA ARG A 129 -20.53 -7.28 1.41
C ARG A 129 -21.45 -6.78 0.31
N ALA A 130 -22.63 -7.38 0.15
CA ALA A 130 -23.60 -6.97 -0.87
C ALA A 130 -24.03 -5.51 -0.67
N ARG A 131 -24.27 -5.13 0.59
CA ARG A 131 -24.58 -3.74 0.98
C ARG A 131 -23.43 -2.77 0.70
N ALA A 132 -22.18 -3.18 0.97
CA ALA A 132 -20.98 -2.36 0.75
C ALA A 132 -20.64 -2.16 -0.73
N LEU A 133 -20.97 -3.14 -1.58
CA LEU A 133 -20.72 -3.11 -3.02
C LEU A 133 -21.87 -2.49 -3.83
N GLY A 134 -22.93 -2.01 -3.16
CA GLY A 134 -24.07 -1.38 -3.83
C GLY A 134 -24.91 -2.34 -4.67
N VAL A 135 -24.76 -3.66 -4.48
CA VAL A 135 -25.58 -4.66 -5.13
C VAL A 135 -26.84 -4.79 -4.30
N SER A 136 -27.96 -4.23 -4.77
CA SER A 136 -29.25 -4.49 -4.16
C SER A 136 -29.49 -6.00 -4.14
N ALA A 137 -29.63 -6.57 -2.95
CA ALA A 137 -30.16 -7.91 -2.80
C ALA A 137 -31.61 -7.84 -3.30
N GLY A 138 -31.81 -8.15 -4.58
CA GLY A 138 -33.11 -8.47 -5.12
C GLY A 138 -33.59 -9.74 -4.43
N PHE A 139 -34.39 -9.57 -3.39
CA PHE A 139 -35.25 -10.63 -2.90
C PHE A 139 -36.33 -10.85 -3.96
N PRO A 140 -36.44 -12.03 -4.59
CA PRO A 140 -37.67 -12.39 -5.27
C PRO A 140 -38.74 -12.63 -4.21
N CYS A 141 -39.93 -12.08 -4.46
CA CYS A 141 -41.16 -12.38 -3.74
C CYS A 141 -41.48 -13.88 -3.76
#